data_AF-A0A7G9NSN7-F1
#
_entry.id   AF-A0A7G9NSN7-F1
#
_cell.length_a   1.000
_cell.length_b   1.000
_cell.length_c   1.000
_cell.angle_alpha   90.00
_cell.angle_beta   90.00
_cell.angle_gamma   90.00
#
_symmetry.space_group_name_H-M   'P 1'
#
loop_
_entity.id
_entity.type
_entity.pdbx_description
1 polymer ?
#
loop_
_entity_poly.entity_id
_entity_poly.type
_entity_poly.pdbx_seq_one_letter_code
_entity_poly.pdbx_strand_id
1 'polypeptide(L)'
;MTSPISDKPDFNAIEQQVCRLAAEQLGLRYEEVLPTSRLVEDLNCDSLEMVELMMSIEETFGITLPDQSPDPVYKAVFTRRPFRMHDFVELILLRWGTGTAERPNWTSPPYTPADPVVAGFTQLGGRLSDDRSQDEPLFESLGSNASGYACYRRRTDGMQCAMIPEANVAIGSSEADAPVDETPQHPVKLSPFLIDVEPISTTAYARFLNSIAHVNDDMLHDWFVLDATDHRHEHVVLESTDDGWRPKVGTEHWPMILVSWYGANAYALWANRRDWRDYKDDDSLLPSEAQWEYGARGPMSQRYPWGDSEPDANTAVFGLHRRGATYALDELPLVPVHANLGLSPFGLRHMAGNVWNWCRDWYDPKFYSDDRASGLDAVNDQSTGIRSERGGSWVGPAVLIRSSFRRGRMPAARGRCLGFRCVSRVEDIT
;
A
#
# COMPACT_ATOMS: atom_id res chain seq x y z
N MET A 1 2.42 -21.22 55.39
CA MET A 1 3.35 -21.02 54.24
C MET A 1 2.81 -21.83 53.08
N THR A 2 1.92 -21.22 52.29
CA THR A 2 1.46 -21.75 51.01
C THR A 2 2.16 -20.96 49.93
N SER A 3 2.96 -21.64 49.13
CA SER A 3 3.71 -21.09 48.01
C SER A 3 2.72 -20.55 46.96
N PRO A 4 2.93 -19.35 46.36
CA PRO A 4 2.19 -18.97 45.18
C PRO A 4 2.71 -19.84 44.03
N ILE A 5 1.88 -20.75 43.55
CA ILE A 5 2.09 -21.42 42.27
C ILE A 5 2.16 -20.30 41.23
N SER A 6 3.35 -20.16 40.66
CA SER A 6 3.64 -19.34 39.50
C SER A 6 2.80 -19.86 38.33
N ASP A 7 1.67 -19.24 38.04
CA ASP A 7 0.93 -19.42 36.78
C ASP A 7 1.79 -18.87 35.64
N LYS A 8 2.75 -19.68 35.17
CA LYS A 8 3.41 -19.40 33.90
C LYS A 8 2.39 -19.66 32.79
N PRO A 9 2.23 -18.75 31.82
CA PRO A 9 1.39 -18.99 30.66
C PRO A 9 1.80 -20.30 29.98
N ASP A 10 0.82 -21.19 29.72
CA ASP A 10 1.05 -22.41 28.95
C ASP A 10 1.29 -22.03 27.50
N PHE A 11 2.57 -22.01 27.13
CA PHE A 11 3.06 -21.64 25.81
C PHE A 11 2.35 -22.42 24.70
N ASN A 12 2.17 -23.73 24.89
CA ASN A 12 1.60 -24.61 23.89
C ASN A 12 0.09 -24.33 23.72
N ALA A 13 -0.61 -24.01 24.80
CA ALA A 13 -2.02 -23.62 24.73
C ALA A 13 -2.22 -22.29 23.98
N ILE A 14 -1.34 -21.30 24.20
CA ILE A 14 -1.38 -20.02 23.47
C ILE A 14 -1.11 -20.24 21.99
N GLU A 15 -0.08 -21.01 21.67
CA GLU A 15 0.32 -21.31 20.29
C GLU A 15 -0.79 -22.04 19.52
N GLN A 16 -1.42 -23.05 20.12
CA GLN A 16 -2.58 -23.74 19.54
C GLN A 16 -3.77 -22.80 19.34
N GLN A 17 -4.03 -21.90 20.31
CA GLN A 17 -5.11 -20.93 20.18
C GLN A 17 -4.83 -19.91 19.07
N VAL A 18 -3.59 -19.43 18.93
CA VAL A 18 -3.17 -18.55 17.83
C VAL A 18 -3.34 -19.23 16.47
N CYS A 19 -2.92 -20.49 16.34
CA CYS A 19 -3.11 -21.25 15.09
C CYS A 19 -4.60 -21.48 14.79
N ARG A 20 -5.43 -21.71 15.82
CA ARG A 20 -6.89 -21.85 15.68
C ARG A 20 -7.53 -20.55 15.18
N LEU A 21 -7.18 -19.42 15.78
CA LEU A 21 -7.67 -18.12 15.33
C LEU A 21 -7.26 -17.84 13.88
N ALA A 22 -6.01 -18.14 13.50
CA ALA A 22 -5.58 -17.98 12.12
C ALA A 22 -6.33 -18.91 11.16
N ALA A 23 -6.55 -20.18 11.53
CA ALA A 23 -7.35 -21.08 10.72
C ALA A 23 -8.77 -20.55 10.51
N GLU A 24 -9.40 -20.06 11.58
CA GLU A 24 -10.74 -19.46 11.53
C GLU A 24 -10.80 -18.18 10.68
N GLN A 25 -9.86 -17.25 10.88
CA GLN A 25 -9.86 -15.97 10.14
C GLN A 25 -9.49 -16.14 8.67
N LEU A 26 -8.57 -17.06 8.35
CA LEU A 26 -8.09 -17.29 6.98
C LEU A 26 -8.94 -18.31 6.21
N GLY A 27 -9.99 -18.86 6.83
CA GLY A 27 -10.82 -19.91 6.23
C GLY A 27 -10.07 -21.21 5.93
N LEU A 28 -8.98 -21.48 6.65
CA LEU A 28 -8.13 -22.66 6.48
C LEU A 28 -8.56 -23.76 7.45
N ARG A 29 -8.23 -25.02 7.14
CA ARG A 29 -8.39 -26.09 8.13
C ARG A 29 -7.32 -25.93 9.19
N TYR A 30 -7.66 -26.23 10.44
CA TYR A 30 -6.74 -26.09 11.57
C TYR A 30 -5.43 -26.86 11.36
N GLU A 31 -5.49 -28.02 10.68
CA GLU A 31 -4.32 -28.85 10.40
C GLU A 31 -3.35 -28.24 9.37
N GLU A 32 -3.78 -27.20 8.64
CA GLU A 32 -2.98 -26.49 7.64
C GLU A 32 -2.17 -25.34 8.26
N VAL A 33 -2.49 -24.95 9.49
CA VAL A 33 -1.83 -23.84 10.20
C VAL A 33 -0.87 -24.40 11.23
N LEU A 34 0.43 -24.33 10.92
CA LEU A 34 1.50 -24.70 11.83
C LEU A 34 2.03 -23.47 12.56
N PRO A 35 2.60 -23.62 13.77
CA PRO A 35 3.29 -22.54 14.44
C PRO A 35 4.43 -21.91 13.61
N THR A 36 5.05 -22.72 12.77
CA THR A 36 6.11 -22.31 11.86
C THR A 36 5.61 -21.72 10.54
N SER A 37 4.30 -21.79 10.26
CA SER A 37 3.72 -21.28 9.03
C SER A 37 3.98 -19.78 8.90
N ARG A 38 4.47 -19.39 7.74
CA ARG A 38 4.71 -18.01 7.33
C ARG A 38 3.39 -17.39 6.89
N LEU A 39 3.02 -16.28 7.51
CA LEU A 39 1.69 -15.72 7.41
C LEU A 39 1.31 -15.36 5.96
N VAL A 40 2.23 -14.77 5.19
CA VAL A 40 1.96 -14.38 3.80
C VAL A 40 2.32 -15.50 2.84
N GLU A 41 3.47 -16.14 3.01
CA GLU A 41 4.01 -17.07 2.00
C GLU A 41 3.42 -18.47 2.07
N ASP A 42 3.04 -18.92 3.27
CA ASP A 42 2.44 -20.25 3.44
C ASP A 42 0.91 -20.16 3.57
N LEU A 43 0.40 -19.10 4.20
CA LEU A 43 -1.04 -18.96 4.49
C LEU A 43 -1.76 -17.94 3.60
N ASN A 44 -1.07 -17.29 2.67
CA ASN A 44 -1.62 -16.28 1.75
C ASN A 44 -2.34 -15.11 2.44
N CYS A 45 -2.03 -14.85 3.72
CA CYS A 45 -2.68 -13.80 4.50
C CYS A 45 -2.38 -12.43 3.90
N ASP A 46 -3.44 -11.73 3.51
CA ASP A 46 -3.34 -10.37 3.00
C ASP A 46 -3.55 -9.30 4.07
N SER A 47 -3.54 -8.03 3.65
CA SER A 47 -3.68 -6.90 4.57
C SER A 47 -5.04 -6.81 5.24
N LEU A 48 -6.11 -7.36 4.64
CA LEU A 48 -7.43 -7.39 5.26
C LEU A 48 -7.46 -8.45 6.35
N GLU A 49 -7.02 -9.66 6.03
CA GLU A 49 -6.99 -10.79 6.95
C GLU A 49 -6.04 -10.57 8.12
N MET A 50 -4.89 -9.92 7.89
CA MET A 50 -3.95 -9.63 8.96
C MET A 50 -4.58 -8.70 10.00
N VAL A 51 -5.40 -7.74 9.57
CA VAL A 51 -6.15 -6.87 10.49
C VAL A 51 -7.12 -7.72 11.29
N GLU A 52 -7.92 -8.58 10.65
CA GLU A 52 -8.87 -9.45 11.36
C GLU A 52 -8.20 -10.43 12.33
N LEU A 53 -7.06 -11.01 11.94
CA LEU A 53 -6.28 -11.90 12.78
C LEU A 53 -5.68 -11.19 13.98
N MET A 54 -5.03 -10.03 13.78
CA MET A 54 -4.55 -9.20 14.89
C MET A 54 -5.69 -8.87 15.85
N MET A 55 -6.84 -8.51 15.30
CA MET A 55 -7.99 -8.14 16.11
C MET A 55 -8.53 -9.30 16.93
N SER A 56 -8.63 -10.49 16.34
CA SER A 56 -9.09 -11.70 17.01
C SER A 56 -8.09 -12.15 18.08
N ILE A 57 -6.79 -11.94 17.87
CA ILE A 57 -5.75 -12.17 18.87
C ILE A 57 -5.90 -11.20 20.06
N GLU A 58 -5.99 -9.90 19.80
CA GLU A 58 -6.16 -8.89 20.86
C GLU A 58 -7.36 -9.19 21.77
N GLU A 59 -8.51 -9.50 21.16
CA GLU A 59 -9.73 -9.84 21.91
C GLU A 59 -9.59 -11.14 22.70
N THR A 60 -9.11 -12.21 22.06
CA THR A 60 -9.00 -13.54 22.69
C THR A 60 -8.07 -13.53 23.89
N PHE A 61 -6.95 -12.81 23.79
CA PHE A 61 -5.94 -12.77 24.85
C PHE A 61 -6.10 -11.56 25.78
N GLY A 62 -7.09 -10.69 25.55
CA GLY A 62 -7.30 -9.49 26.36
C GLY A 62 -6.07 -8.57 26.38
N ILE A 63 -5.38 -8.49 25.24
CA ILE A 63 -4.18 -7.67 25.05
C ILE A 63 -4.47 -6.54 24.07
N THR A 64 -3.56 -5.59 24.05
CA THR A 64 -3.45 -4.61 22.97
C THR A 64 -2.17 -4.93 22.24
N LEU A 65 -2.28 -5.33 20.99
CA LEU A 65 -1.20 -5.38 20.01
C LEU A 65 -1.09 -3.97 19.44
N PRO A 66 -0.21 -3.10 19.96
CA PRO A 66 -0.13 -1.73 19.52
C PRO A 66 -0.01 -1.64 17.99
N ASP A 67 -0.93 -0.89 17.36
CA ASP A 67 -0.78 -0.38 15.99
C ASP A 67 0.56 0.37 15.85
N GLN A 68 1.06 0.91 16.97
CA GLN A 68 2.31 1.63 17.12
C GLN A 68 2.97 1.29 18.46
N SER A 69 4.15 0.65 18.44
CA SER A 69 4.92 0.40 19.65
C SER A 69 6.27 1.12 19.58
N PRO A 70 6.60 1.99 20.56
CA PRO A 70 7.97 2.49 20.71
C PRO A 70 8.92 1.40 21.22
N ASP A 71 8.41 0.24 21.65
CA ASP A 71 9.22 -0.87 22.13
C ASP A 71 9.93 -1.55 20.94
N PRO A 72 11.27 -1.43 20.84
CA PRO A 72 12.03 -2.02 19.75
C PRO A 72 11.94 -3.55 19.75
N VAL A 73 11.65 -4.20 20.88
CA VAL A 73 11.45 -5.66 20.96
C VAL A 73 10.14 -6.06 20.29
N TYR A 74 9.04 -5.42 20.68
CA TYR A 74 7.72 -5.68 20.08
C TYR A 74 7.74 -5.49 18.56
N LYS A 75 8.32 -4.37 18.11
CA LYS A 75 8.41 -4.08 16.67
C LYS A 75 9.38 -5.00 15.94
N ALA A 76 10.49 -5.41 16.58
CA ALA A 76 11.39 -6.40 16.00
C ALA A 76 10.69 -7.73 15.76
N VAL A 77 9.83 -8.18 16.68
CA VAL A 77 9.00 -9.39 16.49
C VAL A 77 7.99 -9.17 15.36
N PHE A 78 7.20 -8.08 15.41
CA PHE A 78 6.15 -7.77 14.42
C PHE A 78 6.67 -7.66 12.98
N THR A 79 7.93 -7.29 12.80
CA THR A 79 8.56 -7.09 11.49
C THR A 79 9.48 -8.22 11.05
N ARG A 80 9.53 -9.34 11.80
CA ARG A 80 10.31 -10.53 11.44
C ARG A 80 9.96 -11.04 10.06
N ARG A 81 10.96 -11.58 9.38
CA ARG A 81 10.84 -12.12 8.02
C ARG A 81 11.43 -13.52 7.93
N PRO A 82 10.61 -14.53 7.57
CA PRO A 82 9.16 -14.44 7.44
C PRO A 82 8.50 -14.24 8.82
N PHE A 83 7.37 -13.54 8.85
CA PHE A 83 6.53 -13.42 10.05
C PHE A 83 5.70 -14.69 10.18
N ARG A 84 5.87 -15.41 11.28
CA ARG A 84 5.28 -16.73 11.52
C ARG A 84 4.19 -16.67 12.57
N MET A 85 3.36 -17.72 12.61
CA MET A 85 2.34 -17.85 13.66
C MET A 85 2.93 -17.79 15.07
N HIS A 86 4.12 -18.35 15.28
CA HIS A 86 4.84 -18.26 16.55
C HIS A 86 5.23 -16.81 16.94
N ASP A 87 5.41 -15.91 15.97
CA ASP A 87 5.74 -14.51 16.28
C ASP A 87 4.54 -13.81 16.96
N PHE A 88 3.30 -14.18 16.63
CA PHE A 88 2.13 -13.72 17.37
C PHE A 88 2.14 -14.20 18.82
N VAL A 89 2.59 -15.44 19.09
CA VAL A 89 2.71 -15.97 20.45
C VAL A 89 3.69 -15.11 21.26
N GLU A 90 4.83 -14.76 20.66
CA GLU A 90 5.79 -13.88 21.31
C GLU A 90 5.21 -12.47 21.56
N LEU A 91 4.49 -11.88 20.60
CA LEU A 91 3.80 -10.60 20.80
C LEU A 91 2.77 -10.67 21.93
N ILE A 92 2.00 -11.75 22.02
CA ILE A 92 1.03 -11.98 23.10
C ILE A 92 1.73 -12.03 24.45
N LEU A 93 2.82 -12.77 24.55
CA LEU A 93 3.60 -12.89 25.79
C LEU A 93 4.22 -11.56 26.20
N LEU A 94 4.70 -10.76 25.25
CA LEU A 94 5.22 -9.41 25.50
C LEU A 94 4.13 -8.42 25.98
N ARG A 95 2.87 -8.64 25.61
CA ARG A 95 1.74 -7.74 25.94
C ARG A 95 0.82 -8.28 27.01
N TRP A 96 1.15 -9.42 27.61
CA TRP A 96 0.32 -10.01 28.65
C TRP A 96 0.16 -9.05 29.83
N GLY A 97 -1.08 -8.74 30.19
CA GLY A 97 -1.40 -7.80 31.28
C GLY A 97 -1.50 -6.32 30.88
N THR A 98 -1.43 -5.97 29.59
CA THR A 98 -1.66 -4.58 29.14
C THR A 98 -3.14 -4.21 28.98
N GLY A 99 -4.07 -5.16 29.12
CA GLY A 99 -5.51 -4.94 28.93
C GLY A 99 -5.94 -4.89 27.46
N THR A 100 -7.26 -4.93 27.24
CA THR A 100 -7.91 -4.90 25.92
C THR A 100 -7.70 -3.56 25.22
N ALA A 101 -7.41 -3.58 23.92
CA ALA A 101 -7.30 -2.37 23.12
C ALA A 101 -8.61 -1.56 23.16
N GLU A 102 -8.54 -0.29 23.54
CA GLU A 102 -9.65 0.63 23.31
C GLU A 102 -9.71 0.92 21.80
N ARG A 103 -10.76 0.43 21.13
CA ARG A 103 -11.04 0.71 19.72
C ARG A 103 -12.26 1.61 19.57
N PRO A 104 -12.15 2.92 19.89
CA PRO A 104 -13.25 3.84 19.68
C PRO A 104 -13.67 3.81 18.20
N ASN A 105 -14.97 3.77 17.97
CA ASN A 105 -15.62 3.85 16.65
C ASN A 105 -15.56 2.59 15.74
N TRP A 106 -14.95 1.48 16.16
CA TRP A 106 -14.95 0.25 15.34
C TRP A 106 -16.32 -0.46 15.28
N THR A 107 -17.14 -0.31 16.33
CA THR A 107 -18.52 -0.81 16.37
C THR A 107 -19.53 0.16 15.74
N SER A 108 -19.10 1.39 15.43
CA SER A 108 -19.93 2.34 14.70
C SER A 108 -20.17 1.82 13.29
N PRO A 109 -21.39 1.95 12.74
CA PRO A 109 -21.60 1.60 11.35
C PRO A 109 -20.64 2.45 10.48
N PRO A 110 -19.85 1.85 9.56
CA PRO A 110 -19.16 2.57 8.52
C PRO A 110 -20.11 3.55 7.86
N TYR A 111 -19.59 4.74 7.64
CA TYR A 111 -20.27 5.72 6.84
C TYR A 111 -20.42 5.19 5.42
N THR A 112 -21.48 5.61 4.73
CA THR A 112 -21.57 5.42 3.29
C THR A 112 -20.67 6.48 2.64
N PRO A 113 -19.64 6.10 1.88
CA PRO A 113 -18.87 7.08 1.11
C PRO A 113 -19.82 7.89 0.23
N ALA A 114 -19.58 9.20 0.16
CA ALA A 114 -20.33 10.02 -0.78
C ALA A 114 -20.02 9.55 -2.21
N ASP A 115 -21.01 9.57 -3.10
CA ASP A 115 -20.75 9.37 -4.53
C ASP A 115 -19.78 10.44 -5.01
N PRO A 116 -18.52 10.10 -5.33
CA PRO A 116 -17.52 11.12 -5.55
C PRO A 116 -17.75 11.77 -6.91
N VAL A 117 -17.49 13.08 -6.98
CA VAL A 117 -17.42 13.77 -8.26
C VAL A 117 -16.21 13.23 -9.02
N VAL A 118 -16.47 12.53 -10.12
CA VAL A 118 -15.43 11.94 -10.98
C VAL A 118 -14.90 12.96 -11.99
N ALA A 119 -13.58 13.00 -12.15
CA ALA A 119 -12.92 13.74 -13.23
C ALA A 119 -13.04 13.00 -14.57
N GLY A 120 -12.50 13.57 -15.65
CA GLY A 120 -12.39 12.81 -16.90
C GLY A 120 -11.38 11.66 -16.76
N PHE A 121 -11.78 10.43 -17.06
CA PHE A 121 -10.87 9.29 -17.06
C PHE A 121 -9.89 9.38 -18.24
N THR A 122 -8.59 9.27 -17.97
CA THR A 122 -7.53 9.54 -18.97
C THR A 122 -6.62 8.35 -19.25
N GLN A 123 -6.64 7.32 -18.40
CA GLN A 123 -5.75 6.18 -18.54
C GLN A 123 -6.21 5.28 -19.70
N LEU A 124 -5.29 4.95 -20.60
CA LEU A 124 -5.57 4.26 -21.86
C LEU A 124 -5.69 2.76 -21.65
N GLY A 125 -6.68 2.15 -22.31
CA GLY A 125 -6.79 0.70 -22.48
C GLY A 125 -6.14 0.18 -23.77
N GLY A 126 -6.46 -1.04 -24.16
CA GLY A 126 -6.01 -1.65 -25.42
C GLY A 126 -4.54 -2.06 -25.42
N ARG A 127 -3.85 -1.92 -26.55
CA ARG A 127 -2.41 -2.24 -26.73
C ARG A 127 -1.65 -1.01 -27.22
N LEU A 128 -0.40 -0.84 -26.82
CA LEU A 128 0.52 0.14 -27.39
C LEU A 128 0.93 -0.30 -28.79
N SER A 129 0.70 0.53 -29.80
CA SER A 129 1.02 0.23 -31.20
C SER A 129 2.54 0.23 -31.42
N ASP A 130 3.05 -0.78 -32.12
CA ASP A 130 4.48 -0.91 -32.47
C ASP A 130 4.99 0.21 -33.40
N ASP A 131 4.09 0.94 -34.08
CA ASP A 131 4.40 2.01 -35.02
C ASP A 131 4.75 3.37 -34.36
N ARG A 132 4.78 3.44 -33.02
CA ARG A 132 5.23 4.67 -32.37
C ARG A 132 6.74 4.76 -32.48
N SER A 133 7.21 5.78 -33.20
CA SER A 133 8.64 6.12 -33.20
C SER A 133 9.11 6.31 -31.76
N GLN A 134 10.22 5.65 -31.40
CA GLN A 134 10.90 5.92 -30.14
C GLN A 134 11.34 7.39 -30.02
N ASP A 135 11.36 8.12 -31.14
CA ASP A 135 11.70 9.54 -31.22
C ASP A 135 10.56 10.47 -30.76
N GLU A 136 9.31 9.99 -30.59
CA GLU A 136 8.25 10.83 -30.03
C GLU A 136 8.50 11.08 -28.52
N PRO A 137 8.40 12.33 -28.03
CA PRO A 137 8.55 12.63 -26.61
C PRO A 137 7.61 11.78 -25.74
N LEU A 138 8.12 11.28 -24.60
CA LEU A 138 7.32 10.45 -23.68
C LEU A 138 6.11 11.21 -23.12
N PHE A 139 6.27 12.52 -22.92
CA PHE A 139 5.25 13.38 -22.33
C PHE A 139 4.68 14.40 -23.32
N GLU A 140 3.39 14.67 -23.15
CA GLU A 140 2.67 15.78 -23.80
C GLU A 140 2.28 16.80 -22.73
N SER A 141 2.60 18.08 -22.90
CA SER A 141 2.19 19.12 -21.94
C SER A 141 0.68 19.34 -21.95
N LEU A 142 0.08 19.43 -20.77
CA LEU A 142 -1.35 19.74 -20.56
C LEU A 142 -1.58 21.16 -20.02
N GLY A 143 -0.52 21.97 -19.89
CA GLY A 143 -0.57 23.25 -19.18
C GLY A 143 -0.54 23.06 -17.66
N SER A 144 -1.11 23.99 -16.90
CA SER A 144 -1.14 23.93 -15.44
C SER A 144 -2.48 23.40 -14.92
N ASN A 145 -2.44 22.63 -13.81
CA ASN A 145 -3.63 22.25 -13.07
C ASN A 145 -4.22 23.42 -12.26
N ALA A 146 -5.35 23.17 -11.59
CA ALA A 146 -6.05 24.15 -10.77
C ALA A 146 -5.19 24.70 -9.60
N SER A 147 -4.21 23.93 -9.15
CA SER A 147 -3.24 24.34 -8.12
C SER A 147 -2.03 25.10 -8.71
N GLY A 148 -1.99 25.35 -10.02
CA GLY A 148 -0.95 26.11 -10.71
C GLY A 148 0.28 25.30 -11.13
N TYR A 149 0.33 23.99 -10.87
CA TYR A 149 1.47 23.14 -11.21
C TYR A 149 1.36 22.61 -12.64
N ALA A 150 2.50 22.54 -13.35
CA ALA A 150 2.54 21.98 -14.69
C ALA A 150 2.11 20.51 -14.69
N CYS A 151 1.32 20.12 -15.67
CA CYS A 151 0.83 18.77 -15.86
C CYS A 151 1.18 18.24 -17.24
N TYR A 152 1.37 16.94 -17.31
CA TYR A 152 1.76 16.23 -18.51
C TYR A 152 0.90 14.98 -18.68
N ARG A 153 0.71 14.56 -19.92
CA ARG A 153 0.16 13.23 -20.25
C ARG A 153 1.31 12.32 -20.65
N ARG A 154 1.51 11.22 -19.93
CA ARG A 154 2.41 10.15 -20.35
C ARG A 154 1.79 9.40 -21.52
N ARG A 155 2.46 9.38 -22.67
CA ARG A 155 1.88 8.81 -23.90
C ARG A 155 1.69 7.30 -23.84
N THR A 156 2.48 6.60 -23.03
CA THR A 156 2.49 5.13 -22.94
C THR A 156 1.14 4.60 -22.45
N ASP A 157 0.61 5.19 -21.37
CA ASP A 157 -0.57 4.74 -20.65
C ASP A 157 -1.65 5.83 -20.48
N GLY A 158 -1.44 7.05 -20.99
CA GLY A 158 -2.37 8.17 -20.88
C GLY A 158 -2.42 8.84 -19.52
N MET A 159 -1.57 8.44 -18.58
CA MET A 159 -1.59 8.95 -17.22
C MET A 159 -1.35 10.46 -17.19
N GLN A 160 -2.16 11.18 -16.41
CA GLN A 160 -1.85 12.57 -16.03
C GLN A 160 -0.79 12.57 -14.93
N CYS A 161 0.31 13.27 -15.17
CA CYS A 161 1.39 13.45 -14.22
C CYS A 161 1.49 14.92 -13.81
N ALA A 162 1.62 15.21 -12.52
CA ALA A 162 1.88 16.55 -12.01
C ALA A 162 3.38 16.74 -11.79
N MET A 163 3.89 17.92 -12.14
CA MET A 163 5.24 18.36 -11.82
C MET A 163 5.31 18.79 -10.36
N ILE A 164 6.13 18.08 -9.59
CA ILE A 164 6.51 18.46 -8.25
C ILE A 164 7.83 19.22 -8.34
N PRO A 165 7.88 20.49 -7.92
CA PRO A 165 9.09 21.29 -8.01
C PRO A 165 10.16 20.79 -7.04
N GLU A 166 11.40 21.20 -7.27
CA GLU A 166 12.47 20.99 -6.29
C GLU A 166 12.09 21.66 -4.96
N ALA A 167 12.44 21.02 -3.85
CA ALA A 167 12.11 21.54 -2.54
C ALA A 167 13.05 21.04 -1.44
N ASN A 168 13.26 21.87 -0.41
CA ASN A 168 13.74 21.40 0.88
C ASN A 168 12.53 21.22 1.78
N VAL A 169 12.30 20.01 2.25
CA VAL A 169 11.07 19.59 2.91
C VAL A 169 11.38 18.85 4.19
N ALA A 170 10.46 18.92 5.14
CA ALA A 170 10.50 18.10 6.33
C ALA A 170 9.67 16.83 6.08
N ILE A 171 10.31 15.67 6.22
CA ILE A 171 9.68 14.35 6.08
C ILE A 171 9.53 13.73 7.46
N GLY A 172 8.41 13.04 7.68
CA GLY A 172 8.03 12.51 8.98
C GLY A 172 7.26 13.52 9.82
N SER A 173 7.06 13.16 11.08
CA SER A 173 6.18 13.85 12.00
C SER A 173 6.88 14.20 13.30
N SER A 174 6.48 15.34 13.85
CA SER A 174 6.80 15.78 15.21
C SER A 174 5.57 15.81 16.11
N GLU A 175 4.42 15.30 15.64
CA GLU A 175 3.20 15.24 16.43
C GLU A 175 3.37 14.28 17.61
N ALA A 176 2.74 14.61 18.75
CA ALA A 176 2.86 13.81 19.97
C ALA A 176 2.26 12.40 19.84
N ASP A 177 1.31 12.23 18.92
CA ASP A 177 0.65 10.96 18.60
C ASP A 177 1.20 10.33 17.30
N ALA A 178 2.39 10.74 16.86
CA ALA A 178 3.10 10.10 15.77
C ALA A 178 3.78 8.81 16.25
N PRO A 179 3.67 7.70 15.49
CA PRO A 179 4.45 6.50 15.77
C PRO A 179 5.94 6.75 15.64
N VAL A 180 6.72 5.93 16.33
CA VAL A 180 8.18 6.07 16.35
C VAL A 180 8.82 6.02 14.97
N ASP A 181 8.31 5.23 14.02
CA ASP A 181 8.83 5.20 12.65
C ASP A 181 8.39 6.36 11.76
N GLU A 182 7.49 7.22 12.22
CA GLU A 182 7.27 8.53 11.60
C GLU A 182 8.23 9.60 12.17
N THR A 183 8.99 9.26 13.22
CA THR A 183 9.88 10.18 13.94
C THR A 183 11.36 9.81 13.77
N PRO A 184 12.28 10.77 13.94
CA PRO A 184 12.04 12.21 14.01
C PRO A 184 11.58 12.75 12.66
N GLN A 185 10.94 13.92 12.67
CA GLN A 185 10.85 14.71 11.46
C GLN A 185 12.26 15.16 11.04
N HIS A 186 12.63 14.97 9.77
CA HIS A 186 13.98 15.19 9.27
C HIS A 186 14.00 15.93 7.91
N PRO A 187 15.09 16.65 7.57
CA PRO A 187 15.15 17.43 6.33
C PRO A 187 15.54 16.57 5.12
N VAL A 188 14.80 16.71 4.03
CA VAL A 188 15.11 16.11 2.73
C VAL A 188 15.13 17.20 1.66
N LYS A 189 16.10 17.13 0.75
CA LYS A 189 16.09 17.92 -0.48
C LYS A 189 15.59 17.03 -1.61
N LEU A 190 14.47 17.38 -2.23
CA LEU A 190 13.93 16.66 -3.38
C LEU A 190 14.31 17.40 -4.66
N SER A 191 14.88 16.65 -5.62
CA SER A 191 14.94 17.06 -7.02
C SER A 191 13.52 17.16 -7.59
N PRO A 192 13.28 17.93 -8.67
CA PRO A 192 11.96 17.97 -9.28
C PRO A 192 11.66 16.62 -9.95
N PHE A 193 10.40 16.21 -9.91
CA PHE A 193 9.93 14.95 -10.48
C PHE A 193 8.49 15.08 -10.97
N LEU A 194 8.11 14.18 -11.88
CA LEU A 194 6.70 13.97 -12.21
C LEU A 194 6.15 12.86 -11.33
N ILE A 195 4.90 12.99 -10.88
CA ILE A 195 4.17 11.93 -10.19
C ILE A 195 2.78 11.78 -10.77
N ASP A 196 2.32 10.55 -10.87
CA ASP A 196 0.97 10.23 -11.32
C ASP A 196 -0.07 10.91 -10.41
N VAL A 197 -1.02 11.61 -11.02
CA VAL A 197 -2.12 12.29 -10.33
C VAL A 197 -3.01 11.28 -9.61
N GLU A 198 -3.13 10.07 -10.15
CA GLU A 198 -4.02 9.00 -9.70
C GLU A 198 -3.23 7.70 -9.51
N PRO A 199 -3.73 6.75 -8.69
CA PRO A 199 -3.25 5.37 -8.74
C PRO A 199 -3.43 4.77 -10.14
N ILE A 200 -2.59 3.78 -10.48
CA ILE A 200 -2.72 3.02 -11.72
C ILE A 200 -4.06 2.27 -11.71
N SER A 201 -4.84 2.41 -12.78
CA SER A 201 -6.11 1.73 -12.96
C SER A 201 -5.95 0.31 -13.51
N THR A 202 -6.96 -0.52 -13.30
CA THR A 202 -7.08 -1.83 -13.95
C THR A 202 -6.97 -1.73 -15.47
N THR A 203 -7.58 -0.70 -16.08
CA THR A 203 -7.52 -0.46 -17.54
C THR A 203 -6.08 -0.22 -18.02
N ALA A 204 -5.32 0.60 -17.31
CA ALA A 204 -3.94 0.90 -17.66
C ALA A 204 -3.04 -0.32 -17.49
N TYR A 205 -3.24 -1.09 -16.41
CA TYR A 205 -2.47 -2.32 -16.18
C TYR A 205 -2.78 -3.40 -17.24
N ALA A 206 -4.04 -3.56 -17.66
CA ALA A 206 -4.40 -4.42 -18.78
C ALA A 206 -3.66 -4.01 -20.06
N ARG A 207 -3.54 -2.69 -20.31
CA ARG A 207 -2.78 -2.17 -21.44
C ARG A 207 -1.30 -2.53 -21.37
N PHE A 208 -0.67 -2.43 -20.19
CA PHE A 208 0.70 -2.89 -19.98
C PHE A 208 0.87 -4.35 -20.40
N LEU A 209 0.05 -5.24 -19.84
CA LEU A 209 0.11 -6.68 -20.14
C LEU A 209 -0.09 -6.98 -21.63
N ASN A 210 -0.99 -6.24 -22.27
CA ASN A 210 -1.22 -6.38 -23.70
C ASN A 210 -0.07 -5.83 -24.55
N SER A 211 0.76 -4.92 -24.04
CA SER A 211 1.78 -4.21 -24.82
C SER A 211 3.18 -4.81 -24.73
N ILE A 212 3.37 -5.81 -23.89
CA ILE A 212 4.67 -6.44 -23.65
C ILE A 212 4.71 -7.83 -24.29
N ALA A 213 5.91 -8.21 -24.75
CA ALA A 213 6.21 -9.53 -25.29
C ALA A 213 7.14 -10.30 -24.36
N HIS A 214 7.25 -11.62 -24.55
CA HIS A 214 8.14 -12.50 -23.78
C HIS A 214 7.84 -12.59 -22.29
N VAL A 215 6.58 -12.39 -21.90
CA VAL A 215 6.11 -12.67 -20.55
C VAL A 215 5.84 -14.17 -20.43
N ASN A 216 6.33 -14.79 -19.37
CA ASN A 216 6.04 -16.19 -19.04
C ASN A 216 5.17 -16.28 -17.78
N ASP A 217 4.68 -17.48 -17.49
CA ASP A 217 3.78 -17.73 -16.37
C ASP A 217 4.42 -17.36 -15.03
N ASP A 218 5.71 -17.67 -14.82
CA ASP A 218 6.42 -17.33 -13.58
C ASP A 218 6.43 -15.82 -13.31
N MET A 219 6.61 -15.01 -14.36
CA MET A 219 6.56 -13.55 -14.24
C MET A 219 5.15 -13.05 -13.92
N LEU A 220 4.12 -13.61 -14.57
CA LEU A 220 2.73 -13.27 -14.25
C LEU A 220 2.38 -13.65 -12.81
N HIS A 221 2.82 -14.82 -12.36
CA HIS A 221 2.69 -15.29 -10.98
C HIS A 221 3.45 -14.42 -10.00
N ASP A 222 4.63 -13.88 -10.36
CA ASP A 222 5.34 -12.90 -9.54
C ASP A 222 4.56 -11.59 -9.42
N TRP A 223 3.91 -11.15 -10.50
CA TRP A 223 3.29 -9.84 -10.61
C TRP A 223 1.90 -9.74 -9.99
N PHE A 224 0.96 -10.60 -10.40
CA PHE A 224 -0.45 -10.45 -9.99
C PHE A 224 -1.29 -11.73 -10.11
N VAL A 225 -0.85 -12.73 -10.87
CA VAL A 225 -1.60 -13.99 -10.99
C VAL A 225 -1.50 -14.75 -9.67
N LEU A 226 -2.65 -15.20 -9.20
CA LEU A 226 -2.80 -15.99 -7.99
C LEU A 226 -3.12 -17.44 -8.36
N ASP A 227 -2.73 -18.37 -7.50
CA ASP A 227 -3.12 -19.77 -7.67
C ASP A 227 -4.64 -19.91 -7.56
N ALA A 228 -5.22 -20.87 -8.28
CA ALA A 228 -6.68 -21.09 -8.26
C ALA A 228 -7.22 -21.48 -6.86
N THR A 229 -6.34 -21.96 -5.98
CA THR A 229 -6.66 -22.29 -4.58
C THR A 229 -6.49 -21.10 -3.63
N ASP A 230 -5.96 -19.98 -4.11
CA ASP A 230 -5.86 -18.74 -3.34
C ASP A 230 -7.25 -18.14 -3.19
N HIS A 231 -7.70 -17.96 -1.95
CA HIS A 231 -9.04 -17.45 -1.67
C HIS A 231 -9.27 -16.03 -2.23
N ARG A 232 -8.19 -15.25 -2.46
CA ARG A 232 -8.26 -13.89 -3.03
C ARG A 232 -8.52 -13.91 -4.53
N HIS A 233 -8.46 -15.08 -5.17
CA HIS A 233 -8.66 -15.22 -6.62
C HIS A 233 -10.01 -14.66 -7.08
N GLU A 234 -11.05 -14.70 -6.23
CA GLU A 234 -12.36 -14.12 -6.53
C GLU A 234 -12.32 -12.59 -6.69
N HIS A 235 -11.36 -11.92 -6.06
CA HIS A 235 -11.17 -10.46 -6.11
C HIS A 235 -10.21 -9.98 -7.21
N VAL A 236 -9.70 -10.89 -8.06
CA VAL A 236 -8.86 -10.49 -9.20
C VAL A 236 -9.67 -9.62 -10.15
N VAL A 237 -9.15 -8.42 -10.44
CA VAL A 237 -9.83 -7.39 -11.26
C VAL A 237 -9.63 -7.56 -12.77
N LEU A 238 -8.73 -8.45 -13.19
CA LEU A 238 -8.44 -8.73 -14.59
C LEU A 238 -8.93 -10.11 -15.00
N GLU A 239 -9.18 -10.28 -16.29
CA GLU A 239 -9.38 -11.59 -16.91
C GLU A 239 -8.59 -11.69 -18.22
N SER A 240 -8.14 -12.91 -18.53
CA SER A 240 -7.48 -13.24 -19.79
C SER A 240 -8.52 -13.78 -20.77
N THR A 241 -8.48 -13.28 -22.01
CA THR A 241 -9.32 -13.74 -23.13
C THR A 241 -8.45 -14.07 -24.35
N ASP A 242 -9.07 -14.57 -25.42
CA ASP A 242 -8.39 -14.82 -26.70
C ASP A 242 -7.78 -13.54 -27.30
N ASP A 243 -8.32 -12.37 -26.96
CA ASP A 243 -7.86 -11.05 -27.44
C ASP A 243 -6.85 -10.38 -26.48
N GLY A 244 -6.49 -11.05 -25.38
CA GLY A 244 -5.55 -10.55 -24.36
C GLY A 244 -6.20 -10.27 -23.00
N TRP A 245 -5.57 -9.40 -22.22
CA TRP A 245 -6.02 -9.03 -20.88
C TRP A 245 -7.03 -7.89 -20.94
N ARG A 246 -8.08 -7.98 -20.13
CA ARG A 246 -9.04 -6.88 -19.94
C ARG A 246 -9.51 -6.77 -18.48
N PRO A 247 -9.94 -5.59 -18.03
CA PRO A 247 -10.65 -5.46 -16.76
C PRO A 247 -11.93 -6.31 -16.77
N LYS A 248 -12.27 -6.89 -15.62
CA LYS A 248 -13.62 -7.43 -15.40
C LYS A 248 -14.62 -6.27 -15.40
N VAL A 249 -15.84 -6.53 -15.84
CA VAL A 249 -16.91 -5.53 -15.93
C VAL A 249 -17.10 -4.84 -14.58
N GLY A 250 -17.07 -3.51 -14.58
CA GLY A 250 -17.24 -2.67 -13.37
C GLY A 250 -15.93 -2.31 -12.67
N THR A 251 -14.80 -2.90 -13.07
CA THR A 251 -13.47 -2.66 -12.46
C THR A 251 -12.55 -1.80 -13.32
N GLU A 252 -13.02 -1.34 -14.49
CA GLU A 252 -12.22 -0.64 -15.50
C GLU A 252 -11.49 0.57 -14.91
N HIS A 253 -12.17 1.32 -14.05
CA HIS A 253 -11.66 2.54 -13.43
C HIS A 253 -11.18 2.32 -12.00
N TRP A 254 -11.20 1.09 -11.48
CA TRP A 254 -10.69 0.79 -10.15
C TRP A 254 -9.17 0.85 -10.13
N PRO A 255 -8.56 1.12 -8.95
CA PRO A 255 -7.12 0.94 -8.81
C PRO A 255 -6.76 -0.53 -9.09
N MET A 256 -5.61 -0.73 -9.75
CA MET A 256 -5.02 -2.06 -9.86
C MET A 256 -4.63 -2.55 -8.46
N ILE A 257 -5.30 -3.59 -7.99
CA ILE A 257 -5.07 -4.26 -6.70
C ILE A 257 -4.56 -5.68 -6.91
N LEU A 258 -4.20 -6.38 -5.82
CA LEU A 258 -3.61 -7.72 -5.87
C LEU A 258 -2.34 -7.78 -6.74
N VAL A 259 -1.63 -6.67 -6.81
CA VAL A 259 -0.37 -6.52 -7.53
C VAL A 259 0.79 -6.46 -6.54
N SER A 260 1.82 -7.26 -6.79
CA SER A 260 3.03 -7.26 -5.99
C SER A 260 3.87 -6.02 -6.28
N TRP A 261 4.87 -5.74 -5.44
CA TRP A 261 5.84 -4.69 -5.72
C TRP A 261 6.56 -4.93 -7.05
N TYR A 262 6.80 -6.20 -7.39
CA TYR A 262 7.42 -6.61 -8.64
C TYR A 262 6.57 -6.28 -9.87
N GLY A 263 5.27 -6.56 -9.83
CA GLY A 263 4.36 -6.18 -10.91
C GLY A 263 4.19 -4.66 -11.04
N ALA A 264 4.14 -3.97 -9.90
CA ALA A 264 4.12 -2.51 -9.84
C ALA A 264 5.39 -1.89 -10.45
N ASN A 265 6.57 -2.45 -10.15
CA ASN A 265 7.83 -1.98 -10.70
C ASN A 265 7.96 -2.26 -12.21
N ALA A 266 7.56 -3.47 -12.66
CA ALA A 266 7.54 -3.81 -14.08
C ALA A 266 6.67 -2.83 -14.88
N TYR A 267 5.48 -2.51 -14.37
CA TYR A 267 4.62 -1.48 -14.96
C TYR A 267 5.30 -0.11 -14.97
N ALA A 268 5.86 0.33 -13.84
CA ALA A 268 6.48 1.65 -13.71
C ALA A 268 7.65 1.84 -14.70
N LEU A 269 8.48 0.81 -14.89
CA LEU A 269 9.55 0.79 -15.86
C LEU A 269 9.00 0.85 -17.30
N TRP A 270 8.03 0.01 -17.63
CA TRP A 270 7.41 0.01 -18.97
C TRP A 270 6.73 1.34 -19.30
N ALA A 271 5.94 1.90 -18.37
CA ALA A 271 5.22 3.14 -18.57
C ALA A 271 6.17 4.29 -18.92
N ASN A 272 7.38 4.26 -18.36
CA ASN A 272 8.45 5.22 -18.58
C ASN A 272 9.47 4.82 -19.67
N ARG A 273 9.14 3.83 -20.51
CA ARG A 273 10.00 3.32 -21.60
C ARG A 273 11.40 2.87 -21.12
N ARG A 274 11.47 2.29 -19.93
CA ARG A 274 12.65 1.60 -19.43
C ARG A 274 12.49 0.10 -19.64
N ASP A 275 13.60 -0.64 -19.55
CA ASP A 275 13.52 -2.10 -19.60
C ASP A 275 12.84 -2.60 -18.33
N TRP A 276 11.69 -3.24 -18.50
CA TRP A 276 10.89 -3.79 -17.42
C TRP A 276 11.31 -5.22 -17.06
N ARG A 277 12.19 -5.86 -17.84
CA ARG A 277 12.60 -7.25 -17.61
C ARG A 277 13.40 -7.42 -16.33
N ASP A 278 14.08 -6.35 -15.89
CA ASP A 278 14.80 -6.28 -14.63
C ASP A 278 13.91 -5.77 -13.48
N TYR A 279 12.61 -6.08 -13.49
CA TYR A 279 11.63 -5.62 -12.50
C TYR A 279 11.94 -5.98 -11.05
N LYS A 280 12.86 -6.91 -10.80
CA LYS A 280 13.32 -7.29 -9.45
C LYS A 280 14.41 -6.37 -8.91
N ASP A 281 15.05 -5.59 -9.76
CA ASP A 281 16.12 -4.68 -9.38
C ASP A 281 15.58 -3.46 -8.64
N ASP A 282 16.48 -2.81 -7.90
CA ASP A 282 16.16 -1.62 -7.13
C ASP A 282 16.03 -0.36 -8.00
N ASP A 283 16.37 -0.37 -9.30
CA ASP A 283 16.05 0.75 -10.18
C ASP A 283 14.55 0.73 -10.50
N SER A 284 13.83 1.66 -9.88
CA SER A 284 12.38 1.68 -9.86
C SER A 284 11.86 3.10 -10.07
N LEU A 285 10.74 3.18 -10.77
CA LEU A 285 9.97 4.39 -10.99
C LEU A 285 8.65 4.37 -10.21
N LEU A 286 8.61 3.61 -9.10
CA LEU A 286 7.70 3.85 -8.00
C LEU A 286 8.22 5.03 -7.16
N PRO A 287 7.36 5.83 -6.52
CA PRO A 287 7.80 6.94 -5.69
C PRO A 287 8.68 6.43 -4.53
N SER A 288 9.69 7.20 -4.14
CA SER A 288 10.27 7.04 -2.81
C SER A 288 9.27 7.45 -1.73
N GLU A 289 9.45 7.02 -0.49
CA GLU A 289 8.62 7.47 0.63
C GLU A 289 8.62 8.99 0.77
N ALA A 290 9.78 9.62 0.58
CA ALA A 290 9.93 11.08 0.65
C ALA A 290 9.19 11.78 -0.51
N GLN A 291 9.29 11.27 -1.73
CA GLN A 291 8.54 11.79 -2.88
C GLN A 291 7.03 11.65 -2.68
N TRP A 292 6.59 10.48 -2.22
CA TRP A 292 5.18 10.21 -1.95
C TRP A 292 4.64 11.13 -0.84
N GLU A 293 5.37 11.25 0.28
CA GLU A 293 4.96 12.08 1.42
C GLU A 293 4.88 13.55 1.04
N TYR A 294 5.88 14.05 0.32
CA TYR A 294 5.86 15.43 -0.15
C TYR A 294 4.68 15.65 -1.10
N GLY A 295 4.46 14.75 -2.07
CA GLY A 295 3.31 14.78 -2.96
C GLY A 295 1.96 14.80 -2.22
N ALA A 296 1.86 14.13 -1.06
CA ALA A 296 0.65 14.15 -0.23
C ALA A 296 0.50 15.46 0.55
N ARG A 297 1.54 15.87 1.30
CA ARG A 297 1.49 16.94 2.32
C ARG A 297 1.70 18.34 1.78
N GLY A 298 2.39 18.46 0.65
CA GLY A 298 2.88 19.74 0.15
C GLY A 298 3.90 20.43 1.07
N PRO A 299 4.26 21.68 0.76
CA PRO A 299 5.31 22.42 1.48
C PRO A 299 4.95 22.77 2.93
N MET A 300 3.68 22.68 3.30
CA MET A 300 3.19 23.02 4.65
C MET A 300 3.19 21.83 5.62
N SER A 301 3.65 20.65 5.19
CA SER A 301 3.67 19.44 6.04
C SER A 301 2.28 19.11 6.62
N GLN A 302 1.23 19.15 5.80
CA GLN A 302 -0.18 18.95 6.23
C GLN A 302 -0.45 17.53 6.72
N ARG A 303 -1.25 17.38 7.79
CA ARG A 303 -1.57 16.06 8.39
C ARG A 303 -2.20 15.08 7.40
N TYR A 304 -3.13 15.59 6.59
CA TYR A 304 -3.79 14.89 5.48
C TYR A 304 -3.56 15.68 4.18
N PRO A 305 -3.82 15.08 3.00
CA PRO A 305 -3.59 15.77 1.73
C PRO A 305 -4.40 17.07 1.55
N TRP A 306 -5.57 17.17 2.17
CA TRP A 306 -6.43 18.35 2.11
C TRP A 306 -6.21 19.34 3.26
N GLY A 307 -5.25 19.09 4.15
CA GLY A 307 -4.99 19.90 5.35
C GLY A 307 -5.12 19.12 6.65
N ASP A 308 -5.42 19.84 7.73
CA ASP A 308 -5.39 19.29 9.11
C ASP A 308 -6.77 18.94 9.67
N SER A 309 -7.84 19.11 8.87
CA SER A 309 -9.18 18.66 9.25
C SER A 309 -9.28 17.15 9.18
N GLU A 310 -9.92 16.54 10.18
CA GLU A 310 -10.14 15.10 10.23
C GLU A 310 -10.88 14.58 8.98
N PRO A 311 -10.57 13.35 8.53
CA PRO A 311 -11.17 12.77 7.35
C PRO A 311 -12.65 12.46 7.57
N ASP A 312 -13.40 12.55 6.47
CA ASP A 312 -14.81 12.25 6.37
C ASP A 312 -15.13 11.57 5.02
N ALA A 313 -16.41 11.33 4.79
CA ALA A 313 -16.90 10.67 3.57
C ALA A 313 -16.65 11.43 2.27
N ASN A 314 -16.33 12.73 2.35
CA ASN A 314 -16.11 13.60 1.19
C ASN A 314 -14.62 13.79 0.87
N THR A 315 -13.74 13.37 1.78
CA THR A 315 -12.30 13.58 1.68
C THR A 315 -11.54 12.29 1.41
N ALA A 316 -11.97 11.15 1.97
CA ALA A 316 -11.29 9.88 1.75
C ALA A 316 -12.23 8.67 1.88
N VAL A 317 -11.72 7.51 1.45
CA VAL A 317 -12.34 6.20 1.64
C VAL A 317 -11.48 5.42 2.64
N PHE A 318 -11.97 5.25 3.86
CA PHE A 318 -11.23 4.65 4.98
C PHE A 318 -12.18 4.07 6.03
N GLY A 319 -11.69 3.16 6.88
CA GLY A 319 -12.43 2.62 8.02
C GLY A 319 -13.75 1.92 7.66
N LEU A 320 -13.86 1.36 6.46
CA LEU A 320 -15.08 0.73 5.94
C LEU A 320 -15.13 -0.77 6.25
N HIS A 321 -14.00 -1.37 6.61
CA HIS A 321 -13.95 -2.78 6.94
C HIS A 321 -14.63 -3.08 8.28
N ARG A 322 -15.37 -4.20 8.33
CA ARG A 322 -15.89 -4.78 9.56
C ARG A 322 -15.38 -6.19 9.70
N ARG A 323 -15.05 -6.58 10.92
CA ARG A 323 -14.66 -7.95 11.24
C ARG A 323 -15.71 -8.96 10.80
N GLY A 324 -15.27 -10.01 10.14
CA GLY A 324 -16.11 -11.09 9.62
C GLY A 324 -16.90 -10.70 8.37
N ALA A 325 -16.62 -9.54 7.77
CA ALA A 325 -17.22 -9.17 6.50
C ALA A 325 -16.54 -9.90 5.35
N THR A 326 -17.34 -10.62 4.57
CA THR A 326 -16.94 -11.13 3.25
C THR A 326 -17.39 -10.12 2.21
N TYR A 327 -16.55 -9.88 1.21
CA TYR A 327 -16.83 -8.98 0.11
C TYR A 327 -16.85 -9.79 -1.18
N ALA A 328 -17.92 -9.71 -1.97
CA ALA A 328 -17.79 -10.03 -3.39
C ALA A 328 -16.89 -8.98 -4.07
N LEU A 329 -16.39 -9.29 -5.29
CA LEU A 329 -15.54 -8.36 -6.04
C LEU A 329 -16.20 -6.99 -6.20
N ASP A 330 -17.47 -6.95 -6.61
CA ASP A 330 -18.27 -5.74 -6.84
C ASP A 330 -18.75 -5.05 -5.55
N GLU A 331 -18.52 -5.67 -4.39
CA GLU A 331 -18.85 -5.12 -3.06
C GLU A 331 -17.62 -4.54 -2.35
N LEU A 332 -16.42 -4.70 -2.90
CA LEU A 332 -15.24 -4.04 -2.37
C LEU A 332 -15.47 -2.53 -2.39
N PRO A 333 -15.27 -1.81 -1.26
CA PRO A 333 -15.60 -0.40 -1.16
C PRO A 333 -14.50 0.48 -1.77
N LEU A 334 -14.08 0.13 -2.98
CA LEU A 334 -13.15 0.89 -3.81
C LEU A 334 -13.92 1.91 -4.62
N VAL A 335 -13.29 3.06 -4.83
CA VAL A 335 -13.83 4.10 -5.71
C VAL A 335 -12.94 4.25 -6.95
N PRO A 336 -13.49 4.73 -8.09
CA PRO A 336 -12.70 4.97 -9.29
C PRO A 336 -11.48 5.85 -9.03
N VAL A 337 -10.33 5.55 -9.65
CA VAL A 337 -9.06 6.28 -9.44
C VAL A 337 -9.12 7.77 -9.76
N HIS A 338 -10.13 8.18 -10.53
CA HIS A 338 -10.36 9.54 -10.98
C HIS A 338 -11.46 10.25 -10.18
N ALA A 339 -11.86 9.69 -9.03
CA ALA A 339 -12.71 10.35 -8.05
C ALA A 339 -11.98 11.53 -7.39
N ASN A 340 -12.61 12.72 -7.36
CA ASN A 340 -12.05 13.89 -6.69
C ASN A 340 -12.31 13.84 -5.19
N LEU A 341 -11.54 13.00 -4.49
CA LEU A 341 -11.53 12.92 -3.03
C LEU A 341 -10.18 13.41 -2.51
N GLY A 342 -10.22 14.38 -1.59
CA GLY A 342 -9.07 14.74 -0.76
C GLY A 342 -7.82 15.12 -1.56
N LEU A 343 -7.95 16.08 -2.49
CA LEU A 343 -6.83 16.52 -3.33
C LEU A 343 -5.67 17.04 -2.48
N SER A 344 -4.46 16.56 -2.78
CA SER A 344 -3.23 17.14 -2.23
C SER A 344 -3.02 18.59 -2.69
N PRO A 345 -2.09 19.36 -2.09
CA PRO A 345 -1.76 20.71 -2.56
C PRO A 345 -1.28 20.74 -4.02
N PHE A 346 -0.76 19.63 -4.55
CA PHE A 346 -0.34 19.48 -5.94
C PHE A 346 -1.44 18.97 -6.89
N GLY A 347 -2.65 18.72 -6.37
CA GLY A 347 -3.79 18.22 -7.15
C GLY A 347 -3.81 16.70 -7.33
N LEU A 348 -2.97 15.95 -6.62
CA LEU A 348 -2.98 14.48 -6.63
C LEU A 348 -4.21 13.94 -5.88
N ARG A 349 -4.84 12.90 -6.43
CA ARG A 349 -6.00 12.18 -5.89
C ARG A 349 -5.56 10.95 -5.10
N HIS A 350 -6.39 10.52 -4.15
CA HIS A 350 -6.19 9.27 -3.39
C HIS A 350 -4.80 9.16 -2.77
N MET A 351 -4.26 10.28 -2.27
CA MET A 351 -3.06 10.26 -1.43
C MET A 351 -3.41 9.85 0.01
N ALA A 352 -4.69 9.70 0.36
CA ALA A 352 -5.15 9.17 1.64
C ALA A 352 -6.40 8.29 1.40
N GLY A 353 -6.35 7.03 1.88
CA GLY A 353 -7.42 6.05 1.71
C GLY A 353 -7.51 5.44 0.31
N ASN A 354 -8.63 4.79 0.01
CA ASN A 354 -8.86 3.93 -1.16
C ASN A 354 -7.93 2.70 -1.16
N VAL A 355 -6.68 2.85 -1.58
CA VAL A 355 -5.67 1.78 -1.57
C VAL A 355 -4.32 2.28 -1.08
N TRP A 356 -3.57 1.39 -0.43
CA TRP A 356 -2.16 1.60 -0.15
C TRP A 356 -1.38 1.74 -1.46
N ASN A 357 -0.29 2.51 -1.45
CA ASN A 357 0.57 2.72 -2.61
C ASN A 357 1.95 2.15 -2.32
N TRP A 358 2.41 1.19 -3.13
CA TRP A 358 3.80 0.74 -3.11
C TRP A 358 4.79 1.90 -3.32
N CYS A 359 5.88 1.89 -2.55
CA CYS A 359 7.03 2.77 -2.71
C CYS A 359 8.29 1.96 -3.03
N ARG A 360 9.30 2.63 -3.58
CA ARG A 360 10.59 2.02 -3.94
C ARG A 360 11.40 1.59 -2.71
N ASP A 361 11.33 2.35 -1.62
CA ASP A 361 12.15 2.15 -0.43
C ASP A 361 12.02 0.74 0.15
N TRP A 362 13.14 0.21 0.61
CA TRP A 362 13.13 -0.86 1.59
C TRP A 362 12.69 -0.29 2.93
N TYR A 363 11.60 -0.80 3.49
CA TYR A 363 11.08 -0.27 4.74
C TYR A 363 12.01 -0.65 5.89
N ASP A 364 12.43 0.37 6.65
CA ASP A 364 13.07 0.24 7.95
C ASP A 364 12.42 1.26 8.91
N PRO A 365 11.87 0.81 10.05
CA PRO A 365 11.26 1.70 11.02
C PRO A 365 12.25 2.68 11.69
N LYS A 366 13.56 2.45 11.57
CA LYS A 366 14.60 3.33 12.12
C LYS A 366 15.19 4.27 11.07
N PHE A 367 14.79 4.14 9.80
CA PHE A 367 15.39 4.89 8.71
C PHE A 367 15.37 6.40 8.96
N TYR A 368 14.28 6.97 9.48
CA TYR A 368 14.15 8.41 9.72
C TYR A 368 15.13 8.95 10.77
N SER A 369 15.73 8.08 11.59
CA SER A 369 16.81 8.43 12.53
C SER A 369 18.22 8.20 11.97
N ASP A 370 18.33 7.61 10.78
CA ASP A 370 19.59 7.37 10.07
C ASP A 370 19.99 8.64 9.30
N ASP A 371 21.30 8.96 9.27
CA ASP A 371 21.82 10.10 8.53
C ASP A 371 21.46 10.04 7.02
N ARG A 372 21.29 8.82 6.47
CA ARG A 372 20.89 8.57 5.08
C ARG A 372 19.46 8.98 4.75
N ALA A 373 18.58 9.13 5.75
CA ALA A 373 17.24 9.64 5.53
C ALA A 373 17.22 11.15 5.26
N SER A 374 18.36 11.84 5.47
CA SER A 374 18.51 13.25 5.16
C SER A 374 19.37 13.46 3.91
N GLY A 375 19.15 14.56 3.20
CA GLY A 375 19.92 14.94 2.02
C GLY A 375 19.16 14.88 0.71
N LEU A 376 19.89 14.80 -0.41
CA LEU A 376 19.31 14.85 -1.76
C LEU A 376 18.65 13.52 -2.11
N ASP A 377 17.37 13.56 -2.45
CA ASP A 377 16.55 12.43 -2.92
C ASP A 377 16.70 11.19 -2.03
N ALA A 378 16.67 11.41 -0.71
CA ALA A 378 16.85 10.38 0.29
C ALA A 378 15.86 9.21 0.06
N VAL A 379 16.42 8.00 0.05
CA VAL A 379 15.72 6.74 -0.19
C VAL A 379 16.46 5.64 0.57
N ASN A 380 15.74 4.69 1.17
CA ASN A 380 16.39 3.51 1.73
C ASN A 380 16.56 2.43 0.66
N ASP A 381 17.78 2.32 0.14
CA ASP A 381 18.20 1.32 -0.85
C ASP A 381 18.74 0.03 -0.23
N GLN A 382 18.86 -0.04 1.11
CA GLN A 382 19.36 -1.23 1.78
C GLN A 382 18.27 -2.28 1.96
N SER A 383 18.45 -3.44 1.32
CA SER A 383 17.48 -4.52 1.39
C SER A 383 17.23 -4.98 2.81
N THR A 384 16.01 -4.73 3.28
CA THR A 384 15.52 -5.30 4.52
C THR A 384 14.74 -6.60 4.24
N GLY A 385 14.20 -6.77 3.02
CA GLY A 385 13.26 -7.85 2.64
C GLY A 385 11.76 -7.48 2.62
N ILE A 386 11.41 -6.20 2.74
CA ILE A 386 10.03 -5.66 2.79
C ILE A 386 10.12 -4.24 2.26
N ARG A 387 9.18 -3.88 1.39
CA ARG A 387 9.08 -2.58 0.74
C ARG A 387 8.10 -1.71 1.49
N SER A 388 8.32 -0.41 1.41
CA SER A 388 7.41 0.57 1.97
C SER A 388 6.11 0.68 1.19
N GLU A 389 5.03 0.98 1.90
CA GLU A 389 3.75 1.39 1.34
C GLU A 389 3.17 2.57 2.13
N ARG A 390 2.36 3.39 1.46
CA ARG A 390 1.91 4.70 1.96
C ARG A 390 0.44 4.96 1.69
N GLY A 391 -0.16 5.85 2.49
CA GLY A 391 -1.48 6.45 2.25
C GLY A 391 -2.70 5.74 2.84
N GLY A 392 -2.54 4.54 3.40
CA GLY A 392 -3.66 3.82 3.95
C GLY A 392 -4.63 3.29 2.88
N SER A 393 -5.77 2.75 3.29
CA SER A 393 -6.76 2.19 2.38
C SER A 393 -8.17 2.27 2.98
N TRP A 394 -9.16 1.79 2.23
CA TRP A 394 -10.54 1.65 2.71
C TRP A 394 -10.70 0.84 4.00
N VAL A 395 -9.72 0.00 4.37
CA VAL A 395 -9.80 -0.91 5.53
C VAL A 395 -9.59 -0.19 6.86
N GLY A 396 -8.51 0.59 6.95
CA GLY A 396 -7.96 1.04 8.22
C GLY A 396 -8.56 2.35 8.73
N PRO A 397 -8.42 2.64 10.03
CA PRO A 397 -8.91 3.89 10.62
C PRO A 397 -8.15 5.13 10.09
N ALA A 398 -8.67 6.31 10.41
CA ALA A 398 -8.13 7.61 10.01
C ALA A 398 -6.61 7.79 10.28
N VAL A 399 -6.10 7.19 11.36
CA VAL A 399 -4.66 7.25 11.70
C VAL A 399 -3.77 6.63 10.61
N LEU A 400 -4.24 5.60 9.89
CA LEU A 400 -3.45 4.93 8.85
C LEU A 400 -3.41 5.71 7.53
N ILE A 401 -4.26 6.73 7.38
CA ILE A 401 -4.33 7.57 6.17
C ILE A 401 -3.69 8.95 6.37
N ARG A 402 -3.02 9.18 7.51
CA ARG A 402 -2.18 10.36 7.71
C ARG A 402 -1.07 10.34 6.67
N SER A 403 -0.72 11.51 6.15
CA SER A 403 0.26 11.61 5.07
C SER A 403 1.66 11.13 5.48
N SER A 404 1.99 11.16 6.77
CA SER A 404 3.27 10.66 7.31
C SER A 404 3.23 9.16 7.65
N PHE A 405 2.08 8.48 7.64
CA PHE A 405 1.95 7.09 8.13
C PHE A 405 2.61 6.04 7.22
N ARG A 406 3.57 5.27 7.77
CA ARG A 406 4.40 4.31 7.04
C ARG A 406 4.05 2.88 7.41
N ARG A 407 4.10 1.97 6.44
CA ARG A 407 4.00 0.53 6.68
C ARG A 407 4.94 -0.22 5.73
N GLY A 408 5.36 -1.41 6.12
CA GLY A 408 6.21 -2.26 5.29
C GLY A 408 5.53 -3.60 4.97
N ARG A 409 5.70 -4.08 3.72
CA ARG A 409 5.16 -5.36 3.24
C ARG A 409 6.16 -6.11 2.37
N MET A 410 6.07 -7.45 2.38
CA MET A 410 6.98 -8.26 1.55
C MET A 410 6.77 -7.92 0.08
N PRO A 411 7.83 -7.86 -0.75
CA PRO A 411 7.67 -7.45 -2.14
C PRO A 411 6.68 -8.30 -2.94
N ALA A 412 6.52 -9.58 -2.55
CA ALA A 412 5.57 -10.51 -3.17
C ALA A 412 4.12 -10.37 -2.65
N ALA A 413 3.86 -9.57 -1.62
CA ALA A 413 2.53 -9.41 -1.03
C ALA A 413 1.55 -8.82 -2.05
N ARG A 414 0.31 -9.33 -2.04
CA ARG A 414 -0.78 -8.91 -2.93
C ARG A 414 -2.03 -8.72 -2.09
N GLY A 415 -2.47 -7.49 -1.91
CA GLY A 415 -3.61 -7.16 -1.06
C GLY A 415 -4.79 -6.63 -1.84
N ARG A 416 -6.01 -6.93 -1.36
CA ARG A 416 -7.28 -6.36 -1.87
C ARG A 416 -7.38 -4.84 -1.72
N CYS A 417 -6.46 -4.24 -0.96
CA CYS A 417 -6.42 -2.82 -0.65
C CYS A 417 -5.03 -2.19 -0.93
N LEU A 418 -4.23 -2.82 -1.79
CA LEU A 418 -2.86 -2.42 -2.12
C LEU A 418 -2.69 -2.29 -3.63
N GLY A 419 -2.37 -1.08 -4.07
CA GLY A 419 -2.02 -0.73 -5.44
C GLY A 419 -0.75 0.11 -5.48
N PHE A 420 -0.65 0.97 -6.49
CA PHE A 420 0.54 1.78 -6.69
C PHE A 420 0.27 2.96 -7.64
N ARG A 421 1.28 3.84 -7.71
CA ARG A 421 1.38 4.93 -8.68
C ARG A 421 2.85 5.08 -9.10
N CYS A 422 3.11 5.74 -10.21
CA CYS A 422 4.47 5.91 -10.71
C CYS A 422 4.98 7.34 -10.51
N VAL A 423 6.29 7.47 -10.59
CA VAL A 423 7.01 8.72 -10.83
C VAL A 423 7.72 8.66 -12.17
N SER A 424 8.13 9.82 -12.67
CA SER A 424 8.96 9.95 -13.87
C SER A 424 10.00 11.04 -13.66
N ARG A 425 11.15 10.90 -14.33
CA ARG A 425 12.22 11.89 -14.22
C ARG A 425 11.88 13.08 -15.11
N VAL A 426 12.25 14.29 -14.66
CA VAL A 426 12.01 15.52 -15.45
C VAL A 426 12.79 15.53 -16.77
N GLU A 427 13.94 14.85 -16.80
CA GLU A 427 14.74 14.66 -18.02
C GLU A 427 13.99 13.91 -19.13
N ASP A 428 12.95 13.14 -18.80
CA ASP A 428 12.17 12.38 -19.78
C ASP A 428 11.10 13.23 -20.50
N ILE A 429 10.92 14.50 -20.12
CA ILE A 429 9.96 15.42 -20.75
C ILE A 429 10.42 15.86 -22.15
N THR A 430 11.73 15.99 -22.34
CA THR A 430 12.35 16.64 -23.51
C THR A 430 12.75 15.67 -24.60
#